data_AF-A0A0R1TUW7-F1
#
_entry.id   AF-A0A0R1TUW7-F1
#
_cell.length_a   1.000
_cell.length_b   1.000
_cell.length_c   1.000
_cell.angle_alpha   90.00
_cell.angle_beta   90.00
_cell.angle_gamma   90.00
#
_symmetry.space_group_name_H-M   'P 1'
#
loop_
_entity.id
_entity.type
_entity.pdbx_description
1 polymer ?
#
loop_
_entity_poly.entity_id
_entity_poly.type
_entity_poly.pdbx_seq_one_letter_code
_entity_poly.pdbx_strand_id
1 'polypeptide(L)'
;MLYIYLTVVKHNSFYSFLLLNTFLAYIPLEVAFHMNEKQPKALYALLFIVWLLFYPNAPYVLTDLFHLARFNPYDPQTGLMTMNLHMWLAFINLVASALACSLLGNWSIDYVTDTLQKRWGKKQPLWHFLIVVILLVISSIGIYIGRFLRLHTAYLFINPKWVTDEILSMWTPRMLIFVIFMFIIQFIIWVAMTLYRHGLNKYETDCQK
;
A
#
# COMPACT_ATOMS: atom_id res chain seq x y z
N MET A 1 -6.54 -5.87 13.56
CA MET A 1 -6.96 -4.55 14.07
C MET A 1 -7.14 -4.51 15.59
N LEU A 2 -7.82 -5.48 16.22
CA LEU A 2 -8.03 -5.51 17.68
C LEU A 2 -6.72 -5.44 18.50
N TYR A 3 -5.69 -6.18 18.10
CA TYR A 3 -4.37 -6.14 18.76
C TYR A 3 -3.70 -4.75 18.71
N ILE A 4 -3.72 -4.10 17.54
CA ILE A 4 -3.13 -2.77 17.34
C ILE A 4 -3.95 -1.71 18.09
N TYR A 5 -5.28 -1.85 18.11
CA TYR A 5 -6.17 -0.99 18.90
C TYR A 5 -5.84 -1.07 20.40
N LEU A 6 -5.65 -2.29 20.93
CA LEU A 6 -5.29 -2.50 22.34
C LEU A 6 -3.90 -1.92 22.70
N THR A 7 -2.93 -1.95 21.77
CA THR A 7 -1.61 -1.34 22.02
C THR A 7 -1.62 0.18 21.92
N VAL A 8 -2.44 0.77 21.05
CA VAL A 8 -2.60 2.23 20.89
C VAL A 8 -3.26 2.88 22.11
N VAL A 9 -4.34 2.27 22.63
CA VAL A 9 -5.05 2.80 23.81
C VAL A 9 -4.16 2.77 25.05
N LYS A 10 -3.19 1.86 25.12
CA LYS A 10 -2.36 1.63 26.30
C LYS A 10 -1.03 2.42 26.32
N HIS A 11 -0.52 2.92 25.18
CA HIS A 11 0.85 3.45 25.07
C HIS A 11 1.04 4.85 24.45
N ASN A 12 -0.01 5.69 24.41
CA ASN A 12 0.07 7.10 24.01
C ASN A 12 0.45 7.33 22.51
N SER A 13 0.29 8.57 22.04
CA SER A 13 0.11 9.04 20.65
C SER A 13 0.97 8.48 19.50
N PHE A 14 2.08 7.78 19.76
CA PHE A 14 2.99 7.33 18.70
C PHE A 14 2.38 6.24 17.81
N TYR A 15 1.54 5.35 18.33
CA TYR A 15 0.92 4.32 17.50
C TYR A 15 -0.33 4.79 16.74
N SER A 16 -0.81 6.00 17.01
CA SER A 16 -2.04 6.52 16.38
C SER A 16 -1.87 6.71 14.87
N PHE A 17 -0.68 7.11 14.39
CA PHE A 17 -0.43 7.19 12.95
C PHE A 17 -0.39 5.82 12.29
N LEU A 18 0.27 4.84 12.94
CA LEU A 18 0.41 3.49 12.40
C LEU A 18 -0.96 2.81 12.32
N LEU A 19 -1.77 2.94 13.38
CA LEU A 19 -3.12 2.41 13.40
C LEU A 19 -3.97 3.02 12.27
N LEU A 20 -3.94 4.34 12.13
CA LEU A 20 -4.69 5.03 11.08
C LEU A 20 -4.23 4.58 9.68
N ASN A 21 -2.93 4.53 9.42
CA ASN A 21 -2.39 4.16 8.12
C ASN A 21 -2.65 2.69 7.79
N THR A 22 -2.53 1.79 8.78
CA THR A 22 -2.87 0.37 8.62
C THR A 22 -4.36 0.17 8.38
N PHE A 23 -5.21 0.97 9.06
CA PHE A 23 -6.66 0.94 8.84
C PHE A 23 -7.04 1.44 7.44
N LEU A 24 -6.44 2.55 6.99
CA LEU A 24 -6.64 3.06 5.63
C LEU A 24 -6.15 2.07 4.57
N ALA A 25 -5.05 1.37 4.84
CA ALA A 25 -4.52 0.29 3.99
C ALA A 25 -5.41 -0.96 3.94
N TYR A 26 -6.28 -1.16 4.93
CA TYR A 26 -7.22 -2.28 4.97
C TYR A 26 -8.48 -2.04 4.14
N ILE A 27 -8.93 -0.79 3.99
CA ILE A 27 -10.09 -0.41 3.16
C ILE A 27 -10.02 -0.98 1.73
N PRO A 28 -8.94 -0.80 0.94
CA PRO A 28 -8.90 -1.30 -0.44
C PRO A 28 -8.93 -2.84 -0.48
N LEU A 29 -8.42 -3.52 0.54
CA LEU A 29 -8.52 -4.98 0.62
C LEU A 29 -9.98 -5.43 0.76
N GLU A 30 -10.72 -4.81 1.68
CA GLU A 30 -12.16 -5.10 1.84
C GLU A 30 -12.96 -4.76 0.59
N VAL A 31 -12.68 -3.62 -0.04
CA VAL A 31 -13.35 -3.24 -1.29
C VAL A 31 -13.06 -4.28 -2.38
N ALA A 32 -11.82 -4.77 -2.47
CA ALA A 32 -11.46 -5.81 -3.43
C ALA A 32 -12.26 -7.10 -3.21
N PHE A 33 -12.45 -7.56 -1.95
CA PHE A 33 -13.29 -8.73 -1.66
C PHE A 33 -14.75 -8.57 -2.10
N HIS A 34 -15.27 -7.34 -2.10
CA HIS A 34 -16.63 -7.05 -2.51
C HIS A 34 -16.75 -6.77 -4.01
N MET A 35 -15.65 -6.68 -4.77
CA MET A 35 -15.68 -6.48 -6.22
C MET A 35 -15.90 -7.81 -6.94
N ASN A 36 -16.86 -7.85 -7.85
CA ASN A 36 -17.15 -9.04 -8.65
C ASN A 36 -17.42 -8.66 -10.12
N GLU A 37 -16.96 -9.48 -11.06
CA GLU A 37 -17.13 -9.24 -12.49
C GLU A 37 -18.59 -9.13 -12.94
N LYS A 38 -19.52 -9.80 -12.23
CA LYS A 38 -20.95 -9.87 -12.54
C LYS A 38 -21.75 -8.66 -12.04
N GLN A 39 -21.13 -7.76 -11.28
CA GLN A 39 -21.82 -6.57 -10.74
C GLN A 39 -22.28 -5.62 -11.84
N PRO A 40 -23.32 -4.80 -11.59
CA PRO A 40 -23.73 -3.75 -12.51
C PRO A 40 -22.58 -2.75 -12.73
N LYS A 41 -22.53 -2.15 -13.93
CA LYS A 41 -21.43 -1.24 -14.35
C LYS A 41 -21.20 -0.10 -13.35
N ALA A 42 -22.26 0.54 -12.88
CA ALA A 42 -22.19 1.67 -11.96
C ALA A 42 -21.60 1.28 -10.58
N LEU A 43 -22.05 0.16 -9.99
CA LEU A 43 -21.55 -0.31 -8.70
C LEU A 43 -20.07 -0.68 -8.79
N TYR A 44 -19.67 -1.43 -9.82
CA TYR A 44 -18.27 -1.80 -10.00
C TYR A 44 -17.39 -0.56 -10.22
N ALA A 45 -17.85 0.42 -11.00
CA ALA A 45 -17.10 1.66 -11.21
C ALA A 45 -16.93 2.44 -9.90
N LEU A 46 -17.98 2.53 -9.08
CA LEU A 46 -17.89 3.14 -7.75
C LEU A 46 -16.88 2.42 -6.86
N LEU A 47 -16.97 1.08 -6.75
CA LEU A 47 -16.04 0.28 -5.96
C LEU A 47 -14.61 0.41 -6.48
N PHE A 48 -14.40 0.41 -7.79
CA PHE A 48 -13.08 0.60 -8.39
C PHE A 48 -12.49 1.99 -8.09
N ILE A 49 -13.29 3.05 -8.14
CA ILE A 49 -12.84 4.40 -7.79
C ILE A 49 -12.45 4.47 -6.30
N VAL A 50 -13.28 3.93 -5.41
CA VAL A 50 -12.97 3.87 -3.98
C VAL A 50 -11.70 3.05 -3.75
N TRP A 51 -11.60 1.88 -4.37
CA TRP A 51 -10.42 1.04 -4.30
C TRP A 51 -9.16 1.81 -4.76
N LEU A 52 -9.21 2.46 -5.93
CA LEU A 52 -8.07 3.19 -6.49
C LEU A 52 -7.64 4.38 -5.60
N LEU A 53 -8.59 5.03 -4.93
CA LEU A 53 -8.31 6.15 -4.04
C LEU A 53 -7.61 5.70 -2.75
N PHE A 54 -8.01 4.56 -2.18
CA PHE A 54 -7.43 4.05 -0.94
C PHE A 54 -6.26 3.10 -1.15
N TYR A 55 -6.12 2.49 -2.33
CA TYR A 55 -5.05 1.55 -2.66
C TYR A 55 -3.64 2.08 -2.35
N PRO A 56 -3.27 3.33 -2.69
CA PRO A 56 -1.94 3.85 -2.39
C PRO A 56 -1.55 3.76 -0.90
N ASN A 57 -2.52 3.73 0.01
CA ASN A 57 -2.25 3.60 1.44
C ASN A 57 -1.64 2.25 1.83
N ALA A 58 -1.89 1.17 1.06
CA ALA A 58 -1.32 -0.14 1.36
C ALA A 58 0.22 -0.17 1.23
N PRO A 59 0.82 0.18 0.07
CA PRO A 59 2.27 0.34 -0.06
C PRO A 59 2.81 1.56 0.68
N TYR A 60 1.98 2.58 0.98
CA TYR A 60 2.40 3.75 1.78
C TYR A 60 2.91 3.37 3.17
N VAL A 61 2.36 2.34 3.81
CA VAL A 61 2.80 1.88 5.15
C VAL A 61 4.29 1.50 5.16
N LEU A 62 4.88 1.11 4.02
CA LEU A 62 6.33 0.89 3.91
C LEU A 62 7.13 2.15 4.25
N THR A 63 6.62 3.33 3.91
CA THR A 63 7.26 4.61 4.22
C THR A 63 7.21 4.94 5.72
N ASP A 64 6.33 4.29 6.49
CA ASP A 64 6.28 4.47 7.94
C ASP A 64 7.45 3.82 8.65
N LEU A 65 8.18 2.90 8.00
CA LEU A 65 9.43 2.34 8.53
C LEU A 65 10.51 3.40 8.78
N PHE A 66 10.44 4.57 8.12
CA PHE A 66 11.31 5.71 8.44
C PHE A 66 11.17 6.21 9.89
N HIS A 67 10.05 5.92 10.57
CA HIS A 67 9.91 6.22 12.00
C HIS A 67 10.86 5.40 12.87
N LEU A 68 11.40 4.28 12.37
CA LEU A 68 12.42 3.51 13.08
C LEU A 68 13.70 4.31 13.29
N ALA A 69 14.01 5.25 12.40
CA ALA A 69 15.18 6.13 12.53
C ALA A 69 15.08 7.08 13.73
N ARG A 70 13.90 7.21 14.35
CA ARG A 70 13.72 7.99 15.59
C ARG A 70 14.18 7.22 16.83
N PHE A 71 14.25 5.89 16.76
CA PHE A 71 14.78 5.09 17.86
C PHE A 71 16.30 5.08 17.79
N ASN A 72 16.95 5.23 18.95
CA ASN A 72 18.39 5.03 19.11
C ASN A 72 18.62 3.64 19.72
N PRO A 73 18.75 2.58 18.91
CA PRO A 73 18.84 1.21 19.42
C PRO A 73 20.20 0.89 20.03
N TYR A 74 21.24 1.68 19.74
CA TYR A 74 22.60 1.42 20.17
C TYR A 74 22.93 2.16 21.47
N ASP A 75 23.59 1.47 22.38
CA ASP A 75 24.18 2.05 23.57
C ASP A 75 25.42 2.89 23.16
N PRO A 76 25.49 4.19 23.52
CA PRO A 76 26.61 5.06 23.13
C PRO A 76 27.98 4.63 23.69
N GLN A 77 28.02 3.87 24.78
CA GLN A 77 29.27 3.48 25.44
C GLN A 77 29.81 2.15 24.92
N THR A 78 28.91 1.19 24.66
CA THR A 78 29.31 -0.17 24.24
C THR A 78 29.17 -0.38 22.74
N GLY A 79 28.40 0.46 22.03
CA GLY A 79 28.04 0.27 20.63
C GLY A 79 27.11 -0.92 20.39
N LEU A 80 26.67 -1.62 21.43
CA LEU A 80 25.80 -2.80 21.34
C LEU A 80 24.33 -2.38 21.29
N MET A 81 23.51 -3.27 20.73
CA MET A 81 22.05 -3.09 20.70
C MET A 81 21.47 -3.20 22.12
N THR A 82 20.67 -2.22 22.50
CA THR A 82 19.97 -2.19 23.78
C THR A 82 18.84 -3.22 23.79
N MET A 83 18.72 -3.98 24.88
CA MET A 83 17.62 -4.93 25.09
C MET A 83 16.35 -4.25 25.59
N ASN A 84 15.89 -3.22 24.88
CA ASN A 84 14.67 -2.50 25.23
C ASN A 84 13.44 -3.12 24.55
N LEU A 85 12.66 -3.89 25.31
CA LEU A 85 11.50 -4.62 24.79
C LEU A 85 10.43 -3.70 24.15
N HIS A 86 10.26 -2.46 24.62
CA HIS A 86 9.31 -1.52 24.04
C HIS A 86 9.72 -1.09 22.63
N MET A 87 11.02 -0.93 22.39
CA MET A 87 11.56 -0.62 21.06
C MET A 87 11.38 -1.80 20.10
N TRP A 88 11.65 -3.02 20.57
CA TRP A 88 11.40 -4.24 19.79
C TRP A 88 9.93 -4.42 19.45
N LEU A 89 9.00 -4.12 20.36
CA LEU A 89 7.57 -4.11 20.08
C LEU A 89 7.19 -3.08 19.02
N ALA A 90 7.74 -1.86 19.08
CA ALA A 90 7.51 -0.83 18.06
C ALA A 90 8.03 -1.27 16.68
N PHE A 91 9.23 -1.86 16.66
CA PHE A 91 9.85 -2.41 15.46
C PHE A 91 8.98 -3.51 14.82
N ILE A 92 8.56 -4.51 15.61
CA ILE A 92 7.71 -5.60 15.12
C ILE A 92 6.39 -5.06 14.59
N ASN A 93 5.75 -4.12 15.29
CA ASN A 93 4.48 -3.54 14.83
C ASN A 93 4.63 -2.80 13.49
N LEU A 94 5.68 -2.02 13.32
CA LEU A 94 5.95 -1.29 12.07
C LEU A 94 6.25 -2.25 10.91
N VAL A 95 7.17 -3.20 11.12
CA VAL A 95 7.56 -4.18 10.10
C VAL A 95 6.39 -5.10 9.74
N ALA A 96 5.68 -5.65 10.73
CA ALA A 96 4.54 -6.52 10.48
C ALA A 96 3.42 -5.81 9.73
N SER A 97 3.10 -4.57 10.10
CA SER A 97 2.08 -3.78 9.39
C SER A 97 2.52 -3.46 7.96
N ALA A 98 3.77 -3.04 7.76
CA ALA A 98 4.30 -2.73 6.44
C ALA A 98 4.34 -3.94 5.50
N LEU A 99 4.77 -5.10 6.01
CA LEU A 99 4.77 -6.36 5.25
C LEU A 99 3.35 -6.86 4.96
N ALA A 100 2.48 -6.90 5.98
CA ALA A 100 1.10 -7.36 5.79
C ALA A 100 0.33 -6.49 4.78
N CYS A 101 0.40 -5.16 4.93
CA CYS A 101 -0.28 -4.23 4.02
C CYS A 101 0.30 -4.29 2.61
N SER A 102 1.63 -4.40 2.45
CA SER A 102 2.24 -4.46 1.11
C SER A 102 1.92 -5.76 0.36
N LEU A 103 1.93 -6.91 1.06
CA LEU A 103 1.58 -8.20 0.47
C LEU A 103 0.08 -8.28 0.11
N LEU A 104 -0.79 -7.95 1.06
CA LEU A 104 -2.25 -7.95 0.85
C LEU A 104 -2.68 -6.90 -0.18
N GLY A 105 -2.01 -5.74 -0.17
CA GLY A 105 -2.20 -4.70 -1.18
C GLY A 105 -1.89 -5.23 -2.59
N ASN A 106 -0.71 -5.82 -2.79
CA ASN A 106 -0.38 -6.37 -4.11
C ASN A 106 -1.32 -7.52 -4.52
N TRP A 107 -1.77 -8.35 -3.58
CA TRP A 107 -2.81 -9.34 -3.86
C TRP A 107 -4.11 -8.67 -4.37
N SER A 108 -4.50 -7.55 -3.77
CA SER A 108 -5.69 -6.80 -4.21
C SER A 108 -5.54 -6.20 -5.62
N ILE A 109 -4.33 -5.77 -6.02
CA ILE A 109 -4.05 -5.34 -7.40
C ILE A 109 -4.32 -6.47 -8.39
N ASP A 110 -3.74 -7.65 -8.12
CA ASP A 110 -3.90 -8.80 -9.00
C ASP A 110 -5.37 -9.16 -9.14
N TYR A 111 -6.08 -9.23 -8.01
CA TYR A 111 -7.51 -9.55 -7.98
C TYR A 111 -8.34 -8.54 -8.77
N VAL A 112 -8.14 -7.24 -8.55
CA VAL A 112 -8.88 -6.19 -9.26
C VAL A 112 -8.55 -6.21 -10.76
N THR A 113 -7.28 -6.45 -11.12
CA THR A 113 -6.87 -6.58 -12.52
C THR A 113 -7.55 -7.77 -13.20
N ASP A 114 -7.61 -8.93 -12.52
CA ASP A 114 -8.29 -10.12 -13.03
C ASP A 114 -9.80 -9.87 -13.24
N THR A 115 -10.48 -9.24 -12.28
CA THR A 115 -11.91 -8.91 -12.44
C THR A 115 -12.13 -7.94 -13.59
N LEU A 116 -11.25 -6.95 -13.76
CA LEU A 116 -11.33 -5.94 -14.82
C LEU A 116 -11.17 -6.59 -16.20
N GLN A 117 -10.20 -7.48 -16.34
CA GLN A 117 -9.96 -8.24 -17.57
C GLN A 117 -11.10 -9.17 -17.96
N LYS A 118 -11.67 -9.88 -16.98
CA LYS A 118 -12.85 -10.73 -17.21
C LYS A 118 -14.01 -9.91 -17.77
N ARG A 119 -14.21 -8.68 -17.29
CA ARG A 119 -15.26 -7.78 -17.79
C ARG A 119 -15.00 -7.23 -19.19
N TRP A 120 -13.74 -6.96 -19.53
CA TRP A 120 -13.35 -6.48 -20.87
C TRP A 120 -13.13 -7.61 -21.88
N GLY A 121 -13.24 -8.87 -21.48
CA GLY A 121 -13.03 -10.03 -22.36
C GLY A 121 -11.58 -10.22 -22.80
N LYS A 122 -10.62 -9.52 -22.18
CA LYS A 122 -9.18 -9.56 -22.53
C LYS A 122 -8.41 -10.35 -21.49
N LYS A 123 -8.25 -11.66 -21.70
CA LYS A 123 -7.56 -12.57 -20.76
C LYS A 123 -6.07 -12.78 -21.06
N GLN A 124 -5.45 -11.89 -21.83
CA GLN A 124 -4.05 -12.09 -22.22
C GLN A 124 -3.11 -11.61 -21.11
N PRO A 125 -2.00 -12.34 -20.84
CA PRO A 125 -1.06 -11.99 -19.78
C PRO A 125 -0.39 -10.62 -20.00
N LEU A 126 -0.22 -10.20 -21.26
CA LEU A 126 0.32 -8.88 -21.58
C LEU A 126 -0.59 -7.74 -21.08
N TRP A 127 -1.90 -7.88 -21.22
CA TRP A 127 -2.84 -6.89 -20.69
C TRP A 127 -2.81 -6.85 -19.16
N HIS A 128 -2.50 -7.97 -18.50
CA HIS A 128 -2.38 -8.04 -17.03
C HIS A 128 -1.21 -7.22 -16.57
N PHE A 129 -0.06 -7.52 -17.16
CA PHE A 129 1.17 -6.79 -16.90
C PHE A 129 1.00 -5.28 -17.11
N LEU A 130 0.42 -4.86 -18.24
CA LEU A 130 0.25 -3.44 -18.54
C LEU A 130 -0.67 -2.72 -17.54
N ILE A 131 -1.81 -3.33 -17.17
CA ILE A 131 -2.73 -2.74 -16.20
C ILE A 131 -2.06 -2.63 -14.83
N VAL A 132 -1.38 -3.68 -14.37
CA VAL A 132 -0.67 -3.66 -13.09
C VAL A 132 0.38 -2.56 -13.08
N VAL A 133 1.22 -2.44 -14.11
CA VAL A 133 2.26 -1.41 -14.19
C VAL A 133 1.66 -0.01 -14.09
N ILE A 134 0.55 0.25 -14.80
CA ILE A 134 -0.15 1.54 -14.74
C ILE A 134 -0.68 1.80 -13.32
N LEU A 135 -1.32 0.81 -12.68
CA LEU A 135 -1.84 0.92 -11.32
C LEU A 135 -0.73 1.17 -10.30
N LEU A 136 0.45 0.54 -10.47
CA LEU A 136 1.62 0.76 -9.62
C LEU A 136 2.19 2.17 -9.75
N VAL A 137 2.20 2.74 -10.96
CA VAL A 137 2.63 4.14 -11.18
C VAL A 137 1.63 5.10 -10.53
N ILE A 138 0.32 4.91 -10.75
CA ILE A 138 -0.73 5.71 -10.13
C ILE A 138 -0.64 5.62 -8.60
N SER A 139 -0.44 4.42 -8.07
CA SER A 139 -0.21 4.18 -6.64
C SER A 139 0.99 4.96 -6.12
N SER A 140 2.12 4.91 -6.82
CA SER A 140 3.34 5.61 -6.43
C SER A 140 3.17 7.13 -6.38
N ILE A 141 2.38 7.71 -7.30
CA ILE A 141 1.97 9.11 -7.25
C ILE A 141 1.05 9.37 -6.04
N GLY A 142 0.09 8.49 -5.78
CA GLY A 142 -0.80 8.57 -4.62
C GLY A 142 -0.03 8.56 -3.28
N ILE A 143 1.02 7.74 -3.17
CA ILE A 143 1.91 7.72 -2.00
C ILE A 143 2.58 9.08 -1.81
N TYR A 144 3.09 9.70 -2.89
CA TYR A 144 3.71 11.03 -2.83
C TYR A 144 2.71 12.08 -2.32
N ILE A 145 1.50 12.10 -2.87
CA ILE A 145 0.42 13.00 -2.46
C ILE A 145 0.11 12.81 -0.97
N GLY A 146 -0.06 11.56 -0.53
CA GLY A 146 -0.34 11.25 0.88
C GLY A 146 0.79 11.64 1.82
N ARG A 147 2.06 11.50 1.41
CA ARG A 147 3.21 11.71 2.29
C ARG A 147 3.65 13.16 2.39
N PHE A 148 3.71 13.86 1.24
CA PHE A 148 4.31 15.19 1.14
C PHE A 148 3.26 16.30 1.08
N LEU A 149 2.20 16.14 0.29
CA LEU A 149 1.18 17.19 0.18
C LEU A 149 0.18 17.15 1.35
N ARG A 150 -0.02 15.97 1.98
CA ARG A 150 -0.92 15.76 3.14
C ARG A 150 -2.26 16.49 3.00
N LEU A 151 -2.85 16.43 1.82
CA LEU A 151 -4.09 17.11 1.50
C LEU A 151 -5.24 16.52 2.31
N HIS A 152 -5.64 17.20 3.38
CA HIS A 152 -6.89 16.89 4.06
C HIS A 152 -8.08 17.37 3.24
N THR A 153 -9.15 16.58 3.22
CA THR A 153 -10.40 16.88 2.48
C THR A 153 -10.97 18.26 2.81
N ALA A 154 -10.74 18.78 4.02
CA ALA A 154 -11.14 20.12 4.44
C ALA A 154 -10.53 21.24 3.56
N TYR A 155 -9.29 21.08 3.10
CA TYR A 155 -8.63 22.11 2.29
C TYR A 155 -9.22 22.25 0.89
N LEU A 156 -9.85 21.20 0.37
CA LEU A 156 -10.53 21.23 -0.93
C LEU A 156 -11.74 22.18 -0.91
N PHE A 157 -12.41 22.31 0.25
CA PHE A 157 -13.56 23.19 0.42
C PHE A 157 -13.20 24.60 0.88
N ILE A 158 -12.12 24.74 1.65
CA ILE A 158 -11.69 26.03 2.19
C ILE A 158 -10.88 26.83 1.15
N ASN A 159 -9.95 26.17 0.43
CA ASN A 159 -9.06 26.82 -0.53
C ASN A 159 -8.77 25.90 -1.74
N PRO A 160 -9.73 25.72 -2.67
CA PRO A 160 -9.56 24.83 -3.81
C PRO A 160 -8.39 25.23 -4.73
N LYS A 161 -8.12 26.54 -4.88
CA LYS A 161 -7.00 27.03 -5.71
C LYS A 161 -5.63 26.58 -5.18
N TRP A 162 -5.44 26.62 -3.86
CA TRP A 162 -4.19 26.17 -3.25
C TRP A 162 -3.94 24.68 -3.48
N VAL A 163 -5.00 23.85 -3.38
CA VAL A 163 -4.91 22.41 -3.65
C VAL A 163 -4.57 22.15 -5.13
N THR A 164 -5.17 22.88 -6.07
CA THR A 164 -4.84 22.72 -7.49
C THR A 164 -3.41 23.17 -7.80
N ASP A 165 -2.93 24.24 -7.18
CA ASP A 165 -1.57 24.75 -7.38
C ASP A 165 -0.52 23.77 -6.84
N GLU A 166 -0.76 23.13 -5.69
CA GLU A 166 0.08 22.05 -5.17
C GLU A 166 0.15 20.84 -6.13
N ILE A 167 -1.00 20.38 -6.65
CA ILE A 167 -1.05 19.26 -7.61
C ILE A 167 -0.37 19.61 -8.95
N LEU A 168 -0.40 20.87 -9.38
CA LEU A 168 0.25 21.31 -10.61
C LEU A 168 1.75 21.55 -10.42
N SER A 169 2.17 22.02 -9.24
CA SER A 169 3.57 22.32 -8.93
C SER A 169 4.38 21.11 -8.46
N MET A 170 3.73 20.01 -8.06
CA MET A 170 4.43 18.81 -7.55
C MET A 170 5.34 18.12 -8.58
N TRP A 171 5.15 18.37 -9.88
CA TRP A 171 5.86 17.70 -10.99
C TRP A 171 7.31 18.16 -11.14
N THR A 172 8.11 17.86 -10.13
CA THR A 172 9.56 18.14 -10.09
C THR A 172 10.37 16.86 -10.36
N PRO A 173 11.63 16.96 -10.83
CA PRO A 173 12.48 15.78 -11.00
C PRO A 173 12.63 14.95 -9.71
N ARG A 174 12.62 15.60 -8.54
CA ARG A 174 12.68 14.92 -7.23
C ARG A 174 11.43 14.07 -6.97
N MET A 175 10.25 14.58 -7.29
CA MET A 175 9.00 13.84 -7.18
C MET A 175 8.99 12.63 -8.13
N LEU A 176 9.45 12.80 -9.36
CA LEU A 176 9.55 11.70 -10.33
C LEU A 176 10.51 10.59 -9.85
N ILE A 177 11.68 10.97 -9.31
CA ILE A 177 12.62 9.99 -8.72
C ILE A 177 11.96 9.23 -7.56
N PHE A 178 11.22 9.92 -6.70
CA PHE A 178 10.47 9.25 -5.62
C PHE A 178 9.42 8.27 -6.16
N VAL A 179 8.66 8.66 -7.19
CA VAL A 179 7.68 7.78 -7.86
C VAL A 179 8.37 6.55 -8.43
N ILE A 180 9.56 6.69 -9.04
CA ILE A 180 10.35 5.56 -9.55
C ILE A 180 10.77 4.64 -8.40
N PHE A 181 11.26 5.18 -7.27
CA PHE A 181 11.65 4.35 -6.11
C PHE A 181 10.47 3.56 -5.55
N MET A 182 9.32 4.22 -5.36
CA MET A 182 8.12 3.54 -4.86
C MET A 182 7.56 2.54 -5.86
N PHE A 183 7.67 2.82 -7.16
CA PHE A 183 7.29 1.89 -8.22
C PHE A 183 8.18 0.64 -8.17
N ILE A 184 9.51 0.80 -8.10
CA ILE A 184 10.47 -0.30 -8.05
C ILE A 184 10.17 -1.22 -6.87
N ILE A 185 9.97 -0.67 -5.67
CA ILE A 185 9.68 -1.47 -4.48
C ILE A 185 8.40 -2.29 -4.67
N GLN A 186 7.31 -1.66 -5.12
CA GLN A 186 6.05 -2.37 -5.35
C GLN A 186 6.18 -3.41 -6.46
N PHE A 187 6.89 -3.07 -7.54
CA PHE A 187 7.11 -3.96 -8.68
C PHE A 187 7.90 -5.21 -8.27
N ILE A 188 8.94 -5.07 -7.43
CA ILE A 188 9.70 -6.21 -6.89
C ILE A 188 8.78 -7.14 -6.09
N ILE A 189 7.93 -6.58 -5.21
CA ILE A 189 6.98 -7.37 -4.41
C ILE A 189 6.00 -8.11 -5.33
N TRP A 190 5.47 -7.42 -6.34
CA TRP A 190 4.55 -8.01 -7.30
C TRP A 190 5.18 -9.15 -8.11
N VAL A 191 6.40 -8.95 -8.63
CA VAL A 191 7.14 -10.00 -9.36
C VAL A 191 7.42 -11.19 -8.46
N ALA A 192 7.87 -10.97 -7.22
CA ALA A 192 8.15 -12.04 -6.27
C ALA A 192 6.90 -12.89 -5.99
N MET A 193 5.75 -12.25 -5.76
CA MET A 193 4.48 -12.98 -5.56
C MET A 193 4.00 -13.69 -6.82
N THR A 194 4.20 -13.08 -7.98
CA THR A 194 3.85 -13.70 -9.27
C THR A 194 4.68 -14.96 -9.51
N LEU A 195 5.99 -14.92 -9.27
CA LEU A 195 6.87 -16.09 -9.38
C LEU A 195 6.48 -17.19 -8.39
N TYR A 196 6.19 -16.82 -7.14
CA TYR A 196 5.72 -17.77 -6.13
C TYR A 196 4.44 -18.49 -6.55
N ARG A 197 3.45 -17.75 -7.07
CA ARG A 197 2.18 -18.31 -7.56
C ARG A 197 2.37 -19.26 -8.74
N HIS A 198 3.25 -18.90 -9.69
CA HIS A 198 3.57 -19.79 -10.81
C HIS A 198 4.26 -21.07 -10.35
N GLY A 199 5.14 -21.00 -9.35
CA GLY A 199 5.79 -22.16 -8.74
C GLY A 199 4.80 -23.13 -8.10
N LEU A 200 3.83 -22.60 -7.34
CA LEU A 200 2.78 -23.41 -6.71
C LEU A 200 1.89 -24.11 -7.74
N ASN A 201 1.41 -23.39 -8.75
CA ASN A 201 0.55 -23.96 -9.79
C ASN A 201 1.25 -25.10 -10.55
N LYS A 202 2.56 -24.95 -10.81
CA LYS A 202 3.36 -26.00 -11.46
C LYS A 202 3.46 -27.25 -10.57
N TYR A 203 3.73 -27.07 -9.28
CA TYR A 203 3.80 -28.18 -8.33
C TYR A 203 2.48 -28.95 -8.23
N GLU A 204 1.34 -28.25 -8.14
CA GLU A 204 0.02 -28.89 -8.12
C GLU A 204 -0.27 -29.69 -9.40
N THR A 205 0.12 -29.17 -10.56
CA THR A 205 -0.07 -29.85 -11.84
C THR A 205 0.78 -31.11 -11.97
N ASP A 206 2.00 -31.11 -11.40
CA ASP A 206 2.90 -32.25 -11.41
C ASP A 206 2.45 -33.35 -10.42
N CYS A 207 1.79 -33.01 -9.30
CA CYS A 207 1.22 -34.00 -8.37
C CYS A 207 -0.08 -34.67 -8.85
N GLN A 208 -0.76 -34.08 -9.84
CA GLN A 208 -1.99 -34.64 -10.42
C GLN A 208 -1.75 -35.58 -11.61
N LYS A 209 -0.50 -35.75 -12.05
CA LYS A 209 -0.08 -36.69 -13.10
C LYS A 209 0.52 -37.95 -12.50
#